data_AF-A0AAJ1J5K1-F1
#
_entry.id   AF-A0AAJ1J5K1-F1
#
_cell.length_a   1.000
_cell.length_b   1.000
_cell.length_c   1.000
_cell.angle_alpha   90.00
_cell.angle_beta   90.00
_cell.angle_gamma   90.00
#
_symmetry.space_group_name_H-M   'P 1'
#
loop_
_entity.id
_entity.type
_entity.pdbx_description
1 polymer ?
#
loop_
_entity_poly.entity_id
_entity_poly.type
_entity_poly.pdbx_seq_one_letter_code
_entity_poly.pdbx_strand_id
1 'polypeptide(L)'
;MTKYEQAKGFSSKFPVIEWEGKQVITFAMIETLHNRTKGALDMNFRGNKNKFQYGVDTFLLKGKKELNLLPHGVVDSRASQLRLFTESGYWILIKTMRDPLAWETQKKIIANYFNRKEAINE
;
A
#
# COMPACT_ATOMS: atom_id res chain seq x y z
N MET A 1 -15.91 -7.31 -9.89
CA MET A 1 -14.59 -6.90 -10.40
C MET A 1 -13.50 -7.86 -9.94
N THR A 2 -12.87 -8.56 -10.89
CA THR A 2 -11.83 -9.58 -10.67
C THR A 2 -10.50 -8.95 -10.20
N LYS A 3 -9.54 -9.77 -9.74
CA LYS A 3 -8.16 -9.34 -9.39
C LYS A 3 -7.49 -8.49 -10.48
N TYR A 4 -7.91 -8.62 -11.73
CA TYR A 4 -7.40 -7.88 -12.88
C TYR A 4 -7.95 -6.46 -13.02
N GLU A 5 -9.17 -6.17 -12.54
CA GLU A 5 -9.83 -4.87 -12.78
C GLU A 5 -9.44 -3.81 -11.73
N GLN A 6 -9.23 -4.20 -10.47
CA GLN A 6 -8.66 -3.31 -9.45
C GLN A 6 -7.16 -3.06 -9.68
N ALA A 7 -6.41 -4.07 -10.14
CA ALA A 7 -5.01 -3.92 -10.53
C ALA A 7 -4.84 -3.09 -11.81
N LYS A 8 -5.73 -3.21 -12.81
CA LYS A 8 -5.74 -2.32 -13.99
C LYS A 8 -6.00 -0.86 -13.59
N GLY A 9 -6.95 -0.60 -12.69
CA GLY A 9 -7.21 0.76 -12.19
C GLY A 9 -6.02 1.37 -11.44
N PHE A 10 -5.26 0.54 -10.71
CA PHE A 10 -4.07 0.97 -9.99
C PHE A 10 -2.85 1.17 -10.91
N SER A 11 -2.52 0.17 -11.75
CA SER A 11 -1.39 0.21 -12.69
C SER A 11 -1.58 1.22 -13.83
N SER A 12 -2.82 1.59 -14.15
CA SER A 12 -3.10 2.69 -15.11
C SER A 12 -2.98 4.08 -14.48
N LYS A 13 -3.16 4.20 -13.16
CA LYS A 13 -3.10 5.48 -12.45
C LYS A 13 -1.73 5.77 -11.84
N PHE A 14 -0.97 4.74 -11.48
CA PHE A 14 0.32 4.89 -10.82
C PHE A 14 1.38 3.97 -11.43
N PRO A 15 2.66 4.42 -11.46
CA PRO A 15 3.75 3.55 -11.84
C PRO A 15 3.88 2.39 -10.84
N VAL A 16 4.26 1.22 -11.34
CA VAL A 16 4.72 0.11 -10.49
C VAL A 16 6.08 0.51 -9.93
N ILE A 17 6.20 0.50 -8.60
CA ILE A 17 7.46 0.79 -7.90
C ILE A 17 7.92 -0.51 -7.26
N GLU A 18 9.21 -0.82 -7.42
CA GLU A 18 9.86 -1.95 -6.77
C GLU A 18 10.95 -1.45 -5.84
N TRP A 19 11.01 -2.00 -4.62
CA TRP A 19 12.07 -1.75 -3.66
C TRP A 19 12.47 -3.07 -3.00
N GLU A 20 13.75 -3.41 -3.06
CA GLU A 20 14.29 -4.67 -2.50
C GLU A 20 13.50 -5.91 -2.95
N GLY A 21 13.15 -5.99 -4.24
CA GLY A 21 12.41 -7.13 -4.81
C GLY A 21 10.93 -7.17 -4.44
N LYS A 22 10.38 -6.10 -3.85
CA LYS A 22 8.97 -6.02 -3.43
C LYS A 22 8.26 -4.89 -4.14
N GLN A 23 7.05 -5.16 -4.61
CA GLN A 23 6.15 -4.10 -5.05
C GLN A 23 5.73 -3.23 -3.87
N VAL A 24 5.79 -1.93 -4.08
CA VAL A 24 5.63 -0.93 -3.03
C VAL A 24 4.78 0.25 -3.48
N ILE A 25 4.10 0.87 -2.53
CA ILE A 25 3.23 2.03 -2.75
C ILE A 25 3.48 3.10 -1.67
N THR A 26 3.18 4.36 -1.98
CA THR A 26 3.36 5.50 -1.04
C THR A 26 2.04 5.90 -0.39
N PHE A 27 2.11 6.69 0.69
CA PHE A 27 0.90 7.31 1.25
C PHE A 27 0.09 8.09 0.22
N ALA A 28 0.75 8.91 -0.62
CA ALA A 28 0.07 9.74 -1.61
C ALA A 28 -0.73 8.88 -2.60
N MET A 29 -0.16 7.77 -3.07
CA MET A 29 -0.85 6.83 -3.96
C MET A 29 -2.08 6.22 -3.28
N ILE A 30 -1.95 5.81 -2.02
CA ILE A 30 -3.06 5.23 -1.25
C ILE A 30 -4.14 6.28 -0.97
N GLU A 31 -3.76 7.51 -0.61
CA GLU A 31 -4.70 8.62 -0.37
C GLU A 31 -5.49 8.95 -1.63
N THR A 32 -4.83 9.02 -2.79
CA THR A 32 -5.51 9.20 -4.07
C THR A 32 -6.41 8.01 -4.42
N LEU A 33 -5.98 6.77 -4.14
CA LEU A 33 -6.79 5.57 -4.39
C LEU A 33 -8.07 5.54 -3.54
N HIS A 34 -7.98 5.93 -2.27
CA HIS A 34 -9.08 5.92 -1.31
C HIS A 34 -9.83 7.27 -1.23
N ASN A 35 -9.54 8.22 -2.13
CA ASN A 35 -10.10 9.58 -2.13
C ASN A 35 -10.01 10.28 -0.75
N ARG A 36 -8.86 10.15 -0.07
CA ARG A 36 -8.64 10.72 1.26
C ARG A 36 -7.84 12.01 1.19
N THR A 37 -8.07 12.89 2.18
CA THR A 37 -7.27 14.10 2.37
C THR A 37 -5.82 13.74 2.68
N LYS A 38 -4.91 14.52 2.09
CA LYS A 38 -3.46 14.37 2.27
C LYS A 38 -3.08 14.43 3.77
N GLY A 39 -2.29 13.46 4.22
CA GLY A 39 -1.79 13.36 5.61
C GLY A 39 -2.69 12.58 6.57
N ALA A 40 -3.92 12.22 6.17
CA ALA A 40 -4.81 11.43 7.01
C ALA A 40 -4.24 10.02 7.29
N LEU A 41 -3.56 9.43 6.30
CA LEU A 41 -2.99 8.10 6.47
C LEU A 41 -1.72 8.08 7.32
N ASP A 42 -0.95 9.16 7.33
CA ASP A 42 0.23 9.27 8.20
C ASP A 42 -0.17 9.25 9.69
N MET A 43 -1.24 9.94 10.05
CA MET A 43 -1.79 9.88 11.42
C MET A 43 -2.21 8.46 11.80
N ASN A 44 -2.96 7.77 10.93
CA ASN A 44 -3.38 6.39 11.15
C ASN A 44 -2.19 5.44 11.29
N PHE A 45 -1.18 5.61 10.43
CA PHE A 45 0.05 4.82 10.50
C PHE A 45 0.78 5.04 11.82
N ARG A 46 0.98 6.30 12.24
CA ARG A 46 1.68 6.62 13.50
C ARG A 46 0.99 6.01 14.71
N GLY A 47 -0.34 6.07 14.78
CA GLY A 47 -1.12 5.48 15.87
C GLY A 47 -1.05 3.94 15.91
N ASN A 48 -0.69 3.30 14.80
CA ASN A 48 -0.62 1.83 14.67
C ASN A 48 0.79 1.35 14.32
N LYS A 49 1.82 2.19 14.49
CA LYS A 49 3.18 1.91 14.02
C LYS A 49 3.74 0.59 14.57
N ASN A 50 3.36 0.23 15.80
CA ASN A 50 3.75 -1.01 16.46
C ASN A 50 3.20 -2.29 15.80
N LYS A 51 2.22 -2.17 14.87
CA LYS A 51 1.68 -3.28 14.11
C LYS A 51 2.46 -3.56 12.82
N PHE A 52 3.35 -2.67 12.42
CA PHE A 52 4.13 -2.79 11.18
C PHE A 52 5.55 -3.28 11.47
N GLN A 53 6.04 -4.18 10.63
CA GLN A 53 7.42 -4.64 10.62
C GLN A 53 8.22 -3.94 9.51
N TYR A 54 9.38 -3.37 9.88
CA TYR A 54 10.31 -2.79 8.90
C TYR A 54 10.90 -3.89 8.01
N GLY A 55 11.05 -3.62 6.72
CA GLY A 55 11.57 -4.57 5.73
C GLY A 55 10.55 -5.61 5.26
N VAL A 56 9.44 -5.79 5.98
CA VAL A 56 8.34 -6.69 5.60
C VAL A 56 7.14 -5.89 5.13
N ASP A 57 6.64 -4.98 5.97
CA ASP A 57 5.43 -4.20 5.72
C ASP A 57 5.75 -2.81 5.19
N THR A 58 6.83 -2.21 5.69
CA THR A 58 7.21 -0.84 5.32
C THR A 58 8.70 -0.66 5.17
N PHE A 59 9.06 0.31 4.34
CA PHE A 59 10.40 0.88 4.24
C PHE A 59 10.34 2.38 4.49
N LEU A 60 11.45 2.96 4.94
CA LEU A 60 11.59 4.39 5.09
C LEU A 60 12.87 4.82 4.37
N LEU A 61 12.70 5.41 3.19
CA LEU A 61 13.80 5.98 2.45
C LEU A 61 14.16 7.34 3.04
N LYS A 62 15.45 7.62 3.18
CA LYS A 62 15.97 8.87 3.73
C LYS A 62 17.01 9.49 2.81
N GLY A 63 16.90 10.79 2.62
CA GLY A 63 17.84 11.58 1.84
C GLY A 63 17.72 11.37 0.34
N LYS A 64 18.41 12.24 -0.42
CA LYS A 64 18.30 12.26 -1.89
C LYS A 64 18.83 11.01 -2.57
N LYS A 65 19.86 10.38 -2.00
CA LYS A 65 20.46 9.17 -2.58
C LYS A 65 19.45 8.06 -2.79
N GLU A 66 18.64 7.77 -1.77
CA GLU A 66 17.63 6.71 -1.84
C GLU A 66 16.39 7.16 -2.62
N LEU A 67 15.92 8.40 -2.40
CA LEU A 67 14.73 8.92 -3.07
C LEU A 67 14.89 9.04 -4.59
N ASN A 68 16.11 9.32 -5.08
CA ASN A 68 16.40 9.42 -6.50
C ASN A 68 16.43 8.06 -7.23
N LEU A 69 16.38 6.94 -6.49
CA LEU A 69 16.25 5.60 -7.07
C LEU A 69 14.80 5.29 -7.48
N LEU A 70 13.84 6.08 -7.01
CA LEU A 70 12.44 5.91 -7.36
C LEU A 70 12.13 6.52 -8.74
N PRO A 71 11.09 6.03 -9.44
CA PRO A 71 10.65 6.63 -10.69
C PRO A 71 10.34 8.14 -10.55
N HIS A 72 10.62 8.90 -11.60
CA HIS A 72 10.33 10.33 -11.64
C HIS A 72 8.84 10.61 -11.35
N GLY A 73 8.58 11.63 -10.52
CA GLY A 73 7.22 12.04 -10.15
C GLY A 73 6.61 11.29 -8.96
N VAL A 74 7.24 10.22 -8.47
CA VAL A 74 6.76 9.49 -7.27
C VAL A 74 6.96 10.30 -5.99
N VAL A 75 8.02 11.10 -5.91
CA VAL A 75 8.41 11.84 -4.73
C VAL A 75 8.63 13.32 -5.05
N ASP A 76 8.20 14.19 -4.14
CA ASP A 76 8.43 15.63 -4.25
C ASP A 76 9.94 15.94 -4.16
N SER A 77 10.43 16.83 -5.01
CA SER A 77 11.84 17.23 -5.05
C SER A 77 12.32 17.89 -3.76
N ARG A 78 11.43 18.31 -2.85
CA ARG A 78 11.74 18.83 -1.51
C ARG A 78 11.62 17.80 -0.41
N ALA A 79 11.11 16.59 -0.69
CA ALA A 79 11.00 15.55 0.32
C ALA A 79 12.40 15.11 0.81
N SER A 80 12.53 14.98 2.14
CA SER A 80 13.74 14.47 2.80
C SER A 80 13.62 12.98 3.17
N GLN A 81 12.41 12.44 3.17
CA GLN A 81 12.11 11.04 3.43
C GLN A 81 10.82 10.62 2.74
N LEU A 82 10.66 9.32 2.48
CA LEU A 82 9.45 8.74 1.93
C LEU A 82 9.18 7.38 2.57
N ARG A 83 7.93 7.15 2.96
CA ARG A 83 7.49 5.84 3.44
C ARG A 83 6.91 5.03 2.30
N LEU A 84 7.38 3.80 2.19
CA LEU A 84 6.84 2.80 1.29
C LEU A 84 6.10 1.72 2.06
N PHE A 85 5.04 1.19 1.45
CA PHE A 85 4.23 0.10 1.95
C PHE A 85 4.29 -1.05 0.95
N THR A 86 4.60 -2.25 1.43
CA THR A 86 4.42 -3.48 0.64
C THR A 86 2.94 -3.86 0.62
N GLU A 87 2.58 -4.96 -0.06
CA GLU A 87 1.22 -5.50 -0.03
C GLU A 87 0.74 -5.79 1.41
N SER A 88 1.59 -6.36 2.27
CA SER A 88 1.25 -6.65 3.66
C SER A 88 1.10 -5.37 4.49
N GLY A 89 1.96 -4.38 4.26
CA GLY A 89 1.82 -3.07 4.91
C GLY A 89 0.57 -2.32 4.49
N TYR A 90 0.20 -2.35 3.21
CA TYR A 90 -1.07 -1.83 2.74
C TYR A 90 -2.23 -2.53 3.46
N TRP A 91 -2.18 -3.86 3.58
CA TRP A 91 -3.21 -4.61 4.28
C TRP A 91 -3.39 -4.18 5.74
N ILE A 92 -2.29 -4.03 6.50
CA ILE A 92 -2.34 -3.56 7.89
C ILE A 92 -2.93 -2.14 7.95
N LEU A 93 -2.53 -1.27 7.01
CA LEU A 93 -3.03 0.10 6.96
C LEU A 93 -4.53 0.16 6.70
N ILE A 94 -5.07 -0.65 5.77
CA ILE A 94 -6.51 -0.62 5.48
C ILE A 94 -7.38 -1.14 6.61
N LYS A 95 -6.85 -1.90 7.58
CA LYS A 95 -7.59 -2.27 8.80
C LYS A 95 -7.99 -1.05 9.64
N THR A 96 -7.29 0.07 9.47
CA THR A 96 -7.59 1.34 10.15
C THR A 96 -8.57 2.22 9.37
N MET A 97 -8.90 1.83 8.14
CA MET A 97 -9.75 2.60 7.22
C MET A 97 -11.20 2.12 7.29
N ARG A 98 -12.14 3.01 6.97
CA ARG A 98 -13.59 2.75 7.00
C ARG A 98 -14.30 3.07 5.69
N ASP A 99 -13.55 3.41 4.64
CA ASP A 99 -14.12 3.76 3.34
C ASP A 99 -14.60 2.52 2.56
N PRO A 100 -15.49 2.71 1.56
CA PRO A 100 -16.05 1.60 0.79
C PRO A 100 -15.00 0.70 0.12
N LEU A 101 -13.90 1.27 -0.38
CA LEU A 101 -12.85 0.51 -1.05
C LEU A 101 -12.06 -0.36 -0.05
N ALA A 102 -11.79 0.16 1.15
CA ALA A 102 -11.20 -0.64 2.22
C ALA A 102 -12.09 -1.84 2.57
N TRP A 103 -13.40 -1.63 2.72
CA TRP A 103 -14.36 -2.72 2.99
C TRP A 103 -14.42 -3.76 1.87
N GLU A 104 -14.44 -3.33 0.60
CA GLU A 104 -14.43 -4.25 -0.53
C GLU A 104 -13.15 -5.09 -0.56
N THR A 105 -12.00 -4.44 -0.38
CA THR A 105 -10.69 -5.09 -0.34
C THR A 105 -10.62 -6.12 0.79
N GLN A 106 -11.14 -5.79 1.99
CA GLN A 106 -11.19 -6.72 3.10
C GLN A 106 -12.04 -7.96 2.80
N LYS A 107 -13.24 -7.78 2.23
CA LYS A 107 -14.12 -8.90 1.84
C LYS A 107 -13.43 -9.84 0.84
N LYS A 108 -12.72 -9.31 -0.15
CA LYS A 108 -11.98 -10.11 -1.14
C LYS A 108 -10.87 -10.94 -0.51
N ILE A 109 -10.11 -10.36 0.43
CA ILE A 109 -9.03 -11.07 1.12
C ILE A 109 -9.60 -12.19 2.00
N ILE A 110 -10.68 -11.90 2.74
CA ILE A 110 -11.40 -12.90 3.54
C ILE A 110 -11.91 -14.05 2.65
N ALA A 111 -12.62 -13.73 1.57
CA ALA A 111 -13.11 -14.73 0.62
C ALA A 111 -11.98 -15.60 0.06
N ASN A 112 -10.85 -14.99 -0.34
CA ASN A 112 -9.69 -15.75 -0.83
C ASN A 112 -9.09 -16.68 0.24
N TYR A 113 -9.09 -16.27 1.51
CA TYR A 113 -8.58 -17.10 2.60
C TYR A 113 -9.47 -18.32 2.86
N PHE A 114 -10.79 -18.11 2.90
CA PHE A 114 -11.75 -19.19 3.17
C PHE A 114 -11.95 -20.12 1.96
N ASN A 115 -12.02 -19.60 0.73
CA ASN A 115 -12.18 -20.41 -0.47
C ASN A 115 -10.95 -21.28 -0.76
N ARG A 116 -9.75 -20.87 -0.33
CA ARG A 116 -8.55 -21.74 -0.41
C ARG A 116 -8.62 -22.94 0.51
N LYS A 117 -9.41 -22.90 1.59
CA LYS A 117 -9.55 -24.06 2.48
C LYS A 117 -10.39 -25.18 1.86
N GLU A 118 -11.27 -24.86 0.92
CA GLU A 118 -12.04 -25.85 0.19
C GLU A 118 -11.15 -26.63 -0.79
N ALA A 119 -10.22 -25.94 -1.46
CA ALA A 119 -9.30 -26.55 -2.44
C ALA A 119 -8.11 -27.35 -1.84
N ILE A 120 -7.93 -27.34 -0.52
CA ILE A 120 -6.85 -28.11 0.15
C ILE A 120 -7.41 -29.42 0.75
N ASN A 121 -8.73 -29.61 0.72
CA ASN A 121 -9.41 -30.81 1.22
C ASN A 121 -10.00 -31.70 0.10
N GLU A 122 -9.57 -31.49 -1.14
CA GLU A 122 -9.75 -32.41 -2.29
C GLU A 122 -8.40 -32.96 -2.72
#